data_AF-A0A968KHC3-F1
#
_entry.id   AF-A0A968KHC3-F1
#
_cell.length_a   1.000
_cell.length_b   1.000
_cell.length_c   1.000
_cell.angle_alpha   90.00
_cell.angle_beta   90.00
_cell.angle_gamma   90.00
#
_symmetry.space_group_name_H-M   'P 1'
#
loop_
_entity.id
_entity.type
_entity.pdbx_description
1 polymer ?
#
loop_
_entity_poly.entity_id
_entity_poly.type
_entity_poly.pdbx_seq_one_letter_code
_entity_poly.pdbx_strand_id
1 'polypeptide(L)'
;TNKFGKAGVLNLGEVAFDAVESVPLKEFVADKATRTETENPVLINWYKYNYITHKLTARKNVYVLRTADGKYAKVQYMSFYCADKQPGCIQMKYVYQAQGTKTFLKQAEPASPPATVAASPEISGS
;
A
#
# COMPACT_ATOMS: atom_id res chain seq x y z
N THR A 1 0.57 4.80 -20.37
CA THR A 1 0.69 5.42 -19.04
C THR A 1 0.15 6.84 -19.06
N ASN A 2 -0.66 7.22 -18.05
CA ASN A 2 -1.15 8.58 -17.87
C ASN A 2 0.03 9.54 -17.61
N LYS A 3 0.21 10.56 -18.45
CA LYS A 3 1.31 11.55 -18.36
C LYS A 3 1.35 12.32 -17.03
N PHE A 4 0.24 12.37 -16.30
CA PHE A 4 0.10 13.17 -15.09
C PHE A 4 0.18 12.35 -13.79
N GLY A 5 0.06 11.03 -13.87
CA GLY A 5 0.09 10.16 -12.71
C GLY A 5 1.52 9.99 -12.18
N LYS A 6 1.72 10.16 -10.87
CA LYS A 6 3.02 9.94 -10.22
C LYS A 6 3.27 8.47 -9.87
N ALA A 7 2.49 7.53 -10.41
CA ALA A 7 2.52 6.15 -9.94
C ALA A 7 3.88 5.47 -10.13
N GLY A 8 4.25 4.59 -9.20
CA GLY A 8 5.45 3.78 -9.33
C GLY A 8 5.65 2.83 -8.15
N VAL A 9 6.60 1.93 -8.29
CA VAL A 9 6.86 0.85 -7.32
C VAL A 9 8.34 0.76 -6.97
N LEU A 10 8.62 0.51 -5.69
CA LEU A 10 9.90 0.11 -5.14
C LEU A 10 9.81 -1.31 -4.60
N ASN A 11 10.82 -2.14 -4.84
CA ASN A 11 10.98 -3.43 -4.17
C ASN A 11 12.10 -3.30 -3.14
N LEU A 12 11.76 -3.53 -1.87
CA LEU A 12 12.70 -3.46 -0.76
C LEU A 12 13.41 -4.79 -0.49
N GLY A 13 13.06 -5.84 -1.23
CA GLY A 13 13.52 -7.20 -0.98
C GLY A 13 12.83 -7.82 0.22
N GLU A 14 13.40 -8.93 0.69
CA GLU A 14 12.90 -9.68 1.85
C GLU A 14 13.30 -8.97 3.14
N VAL A 15 12.42 -8.09 3.60
CA VAL A 15 12.51 -7.36 4.87
C VAL A 15 11.26 -7.63 5.71
N ALA A 16 11.36 -7.50 7.02
CA ALA A 16 10.19 -7.61 7.89
C ALA A 16 9.19 -6.50 7.55
N PHE A 17 7.92 -6.87 7.36
CA PHE A 17 6.87 -5.92 6.95
C PHE A 17 6.71 -4.76 7.95
N ASP A 18 6.82 -5.05 9.24
CA ASP A 18 6.64 -4.06 10.30
C ASP A 18 7.85 -3.14 10.45
N ALA A 19 9.06 -3.59 10.06
CA ALA A 19 10.27 -2.77 10.07
C ALA A 19 10.26 -1.65 8.99
N VAL A 20 9.34 -1.73 8.03
CA VAL A 20 9.16 -0.68 7.02
C VAL A 20 8.20 0.39 7.56
N GLU A 21 8.75 1.34 8.31
CA GLU A 21 7.97 2.39 8.98
C GLU A 21 7.80 3.66 8.14
N SER A 22 8.61 3.81 7.09
CA SER A 22 8.58 4.99 6.21
C SER A 22 8.93 4.65 4.77
N VAL A 23 8.60 5.57 3.87
CA VAL A 23 8.93 5.51 2.43
C VAL A 23 10.43 5.79 2.26
N PRO A 24 11.21 4.84 1.74
CA PRO A 24 12.65 5.05 1.53
C PRO A 24 12.91 6.15 0.51
N LEU A 25 14.03 6.86 0.69
CA LEU A 25 14.56 7.83 -0.28
C LEU A 25 15.21 7.10 -1.45
N LYS A 26 14.40 6.45 -2.29
CA LYS A 26 14.81 5.72 -3.49
C LYS A 26 13.89 6.05 -4.66
N GLU A 27 14.41 5.90 -5.88
CA GLU A 27 13.67 6.19 -7.11
C GLU A 27 12.61 5.13 -7.43
N PHE A 28 11.36 5.56 -7.55
CA PHE A 28 10.25 4.68 -7.90
C PHE A 28 10.29 4.30 -9.37
N VAL A 29 10.06 3.02 -9.66
CA VAL A 29 9.98 2.52 -11.03
C VAL A 29 8.56 2.65 -11.53
N ALA A 30 8.37 3.45 -12.58
CA ALA A 30 7.08 3.63 -13.24
C ALA A 30 6.71 2.42 -14.11
N ASP A 31 5.42 2.30 -14.40
CA ASP A 31 4.91 1.27 -15.31
C ASP A 31 5.39 1.52 -16.75
N LYS A 32 5.66 0.43 -17.46
CA LYS A 32 6.06 0.44 -18.87
C LYS A 32 4.89 -0.07 -19.70
N ALA A 33 4.60 0.65 -20.79
CA ALA A 33 3.70 0.14 -21.82
C ALA A 33 4.44 -0.94 -22.62
N THR A 34 3.80 -2.09 -22.78
CA THR A 34 4.19 -3.15 -23.72
C THR A 34 3.33 -3.03 -24.97
N ARG A 35 3.46 -3.97 -25.91
CA ARG A 35 2.65 -4.00 -27.14
C ARG A 35 1.15 -4.20 -26.87
N THR A 36 0.80 -4.89 -25.78
CA THR A 36 -0.58 -5.28 -25.48
C THR A 36 -1.07 -4.69 -24.16
N GLU A 37 -0.20 -4.57 -23.16
CA GLU A 37 -0.59 -4.23 -21.78
C GLU A 37 0.35 -3.20 -21.16
N THR A 38 -0.06 -2.60 -20.04
CA THR A 38 0.84 -1.82 -19.18
C THR A 38 1.22 -2.65 -17.96
N GLU A 39 2.52 -2.76 -17.67
CA GLU A 39 3.02 -3.55 -16.55
C GLU A 39 4.11 -2.81 -15.78
N ASN A 40 4.29 -3.17 -14.51
CA ASN A 40 5.43 -2.69 -13.73
C ASN A 40 6.52 -3.78 -13.68
N PRO A 41 7.75 -3.50 -14.18
CA PRO A 41 8.81 -4.51 -14.20
C PRO A 41 9.26 -4.94 -12.80
N VAL A 42 8.98 -4.16 -11.75
CA VAL A 42 9.26 -4.54 -10.36
C VAL A 42 8.27 -5.60 -9.87
N LEU A 43 7.05 -5.58 -10.38
CA LEU A 43 5.97 -6.47 -9.98
C LEU A 43 5.85 -7.71 -10.86
N ILE A 44 6.58 -7.85 -11.97
CA ILE A 44 6.46 -9.06 -12.82
C ILE A 44 6.97 -10.33 -12.12
N ASN A 45 7.90 -10.18 -11.16
CA ASN A 45 8.62 -11.28 -10.52
C ASN A 45 8.35 -11.39 -9.01
N TRP A 46 7.16 -11.00 -8.55
CA TRP A 46 6.79 -11.09 -7.12
C TRP A 46 6.60 -12.52 -6.61
N TYR A 47 6.79 -13.53 -7.46
CA TYR A 47 6.72 -14.94 -7.12
C TYR A 47 7.87 -15.75 -7.69
N LYS A 48 7.90 -17.01 -7.28
CA LYS A 48 8.70 -18.08 -7.84
C LYS A 48 7.77 -19.13 -8.40
N TYR A 49 8.06 -19.63 -9.60
CA TYR A 49 7.36 -20.75 -10.20
C TYR A 49 8.26 -21.98 -10.16
N ASN A 50 7.73 -23.09 -9.63
CA ASN A 50 8.39 -24.37 -9.67
C ASN A 50 7.88 -25.14 -10.89
N TYR A 51 8.75 -25.35 -11.88
CA TYR A 51 8.42 -26.04 -13.13
C TYR A 51 8.15 -27.54 -12.97
N ILE A 52 8.65 -28.16 -11.90
CA ILE A 52 8.44 -29.60 -11.64
C ILE A 52 7.05 -29.81 -11.02
N THR A 53 6.70 -28.99 -10.02
CA THR A 53 5.43 -29.16 -9.29
C THR A 53 4.30 -28.29 -9.85
N HIS A 54 4.58 -27.42 -10.82
CA HIS A 54 3.67 -26.41 -11.34
C HIS A 54 3.06 -25.49 -10.26
N LYS A 55 3.82 -25.21 -9.18
CA LYS A 55 3.35 -24.40 -8.05
C LYS A 55 3.97 -23.02 -8.04
N LEU A 56 3.16 -22.03 -7.70
CA LEU A 56 3.59 -20.65 -7.46
C LEU A 56 3.86 -20.46 -5.97
N THR A 57 4.89 -19.69 -5.63
CA THR A 57 5.18 -19.29 -4.25
C THR A 57 5.46 -17.80 -4.22
N ALA A 58 4.71 -17.06 -3.43
CA ALA A 58 4.94 -15.63 -3.26
C ALA A 58 6.32 -15.38 -2.65
N ARG A 59 7.04 -14.39 -3.19
CA ARG A 59 8.26 -13.90 -2.53
C ARG A 59 7.85 -13.12 -1.29
N LYS A 60 8.62 -13.24 -0.23
CA LYS A 60 8.43 -12.47 1.01
C LYS A 60 8.92 -11.02 0.87
N ASN A 61 8.96 -10.48 -0.34
CA ASN A 61 9.42 -9.13 -0.57
C ASN A 61 8.38 -8.12 -0.05
N VAL A 62 8.87 -6.99 0.47
CA VAL A 62 8.03 -5.82 0.75
C VAL A 62 8.19 -4.81 -0.36
N TYR A 63 7.07 -4.31 -0.85
CA TYR A 63 7.00 -3.31 -1.89
C TYR A 63 6.48 -2.00 -1.33
N VAL A 64 6.98 -0.87 -1.83
CA VAL A 64 6.41 0.45 -1.57
C VAL A 64 5.84 0.98 -2.88
N LEU A 65 4.57 1.35 -2.86
CA LEU A 65 3.85 1.88 -4.00
C LEU A 65 3.64 3.38 -3.77
N ARG A 66 3.89 4.17 -4.80
CA ARG A 66 3.43 5.56 -4.90
C ARG A 66 2.22 5.56 -5.82
N THR A 67 1.09 6.09 -5.35
CA THR A 67 -0.15 6.16 -6.14
C THR A 67 -0.10 7.30 -7.16
N ALA A 68 -1.07 7.34 -8.07
CA ALA A 68 -1.14 8.37 -9.12
C ALA A 68 -1.23 9.79 -8.54
N ASP A 69 -1.91 9.96 -7.40
CA ASP A 69 -2.06 11.23 -6.66
C ASP A 69 -0.91 11.50 -5.68
N GLY A 70 0.12 10.66 -5.64
CA GLY A 70 1.33 10.89 -4.83
C GLY A 70 1.26 10.44 -3.37
N LYS A 71 0.26 9.63 -3.01
CA LYS A 71 0.19 8.94 -1.71
C LYS A 71 0.99 7.64 -1.74
N TYR A 72 1.12 6.98 -0.59
CA TYR A 72 1.98 5.82 -0.45
C TYR A 72 1.26 4.62 0.18
N ALA A 73 1.65 3.42 -0.25
CA ALA A 73 1.31 2.17 0.41
C ALA A 73 2.56 1.29 0.55
N LYS A 74 2.63 0.49 1.61
CA LYS A 74 3.49 -0.71 1.61
C LYS A 74 2.63 -1.95 1.43
N VAL A 75 3.11 -2.90 0.64
CA VAL A 75 2.40 -4.15 0.32
C VAL A 75 3.36 -5.33 0.42
N GLN A 76 2.89 -6.43 0.98
CA GLN A 76 3.53 -7.73 0.86
C GLN A 76 2.50 -8.74 0.37
N TYR A 77 2.82 -9.39 -0.75
CA TYR A 77 1.99 -10.45 -1.27
C TYR A 77 2.27 -11.77 -0.55
N MET A 78 1.22 -12.52 -0.27
CA MET A 78 1.26 -13.70 0.59
C MET A 78 0.93 -14.98 -0.16
N SER A 79 -0.02 -14.94 -1.08
CA SER A 79 -0.48 -16.13 -1.82
C SER A 79 -1.14 -15.78 -3.14
N PHE A 80 -1.24 -16.79 -4.00
CA PHE A 80 -1.97 -16.81 -5.28
C PHE A 80 -3.21 -17.70 -5.22
N TYR A 81 -3.37 -18.40 -4.10
CA TYR A 81 -4.33 -19.48 -3.96
C TYR A 81 -5.47 -19.06 -3.06
N CYS A 82 -6.68 -19.44 -3.47
CA CYS A 82 -7.90 -19.34 -2.69
C CYS A 82 -7.87 -20.35 -1.52
N ALA A 83 -8.85 -20.29 -0.61
CA ALA A 83 -8.92 -21.17 0.56
C ALA A 83 -9.01 -22.66 0.19
N ASP A 84 -9.62 -22.96 -0.96
CA ASP A 84 -9.74 -24.29 -1.57
C ASP A 84 -8.49 -24.72 -2.37
N LYS A 85 -7.42 -23.93 -2.33
CA LYS A 85 -6.14 -24.14 -3.03
C LYS A 85 -6.21 -23.97 -4.56
N GLN A 86 -7.29 -23.43 -5.11
CA GLN A 86 -7.34 -23.07 -6.53
C GLN A 86 -6.56 -21.76 -6.78
N PRO A 87 -5.86 -21.62 -7.91
CA PRO A 87 -5.19 -20.37 -8.26
C PRO A 87 -6.21 -19.28 -8.62
N GLY A 88 -5.86 -18.02 -8.37
CA GLY A 88 -6.65 -16.85 -8.78
C GLY A 88 -6.97 -15.86 -7.66
N CYS A 89 -6.82 -16.26 -6.40
CA CYS A 89 -6.98 -15.36 -5.26
C CYS A 89 -5.63 -14.80 -4.80
N ILE A 90 -5.37 -13.53 -5.12
CA ILE A 90 -4.20 -12.83 -4.59
C ILE A 90 -4.48 -12.44 -3.14
N GLN A 91 -3.72 -13.01 -2.22
CA GLN A 91 -3.71 -12.59 -0.83
C GLN A 91 -2.55 -11.63 -0.61
N MET A 92 -2.83 -10.48 -0.02
CA MET A 92 -1.83 -9.47 0.30
C MET A 92 -2.16 -8.81 1.64
N LYS A 93 -1.12 -8.35 2.34
CA LYS A 93 -1.26 -7.40 3.44
C LYS A 93 -0.68 -6.06 3.03
N TYR A 94 -1.26 -4.98 3.52
CA TYR A 94 -0.86 -3.64 3.15
C TYR A 94 -1.10 -2.64 4.28
N VAL A 95 -0.37 -1.52 4.21
CA VAL A 95 -0.67 -0.29 4.94
C VAL A 95 -0.72 0.85 3.93
N TYR A 96 -1.80 1.62 3.96
CA TYR A 96 -2.00 2.76 3.08
C TYR A 96 -1.98 4.07 3.87
N GLN A 97 -1.27 5.06 3.37
CA GLN A 97 -1.19 6.39 3.96
C GLN A 97 -2.05 7.39 3.17
N ALA A 98 -3.27 7.58 3.64
CA ALA A 98 -4.27 8.45 3.02
C ALA A 98 -3.89 9.95 2.98
N GLN A 99 -3.12 10.44 3.95
CA GLN A 99 -2.63 11.83 4.00
C GLN A 99 -1.43 12.07 3.07
N GLY A 100 -0.86 11.02 2.47
CA GLY A 100 0.31 11.15 1.59
C GLY A 100 1.63 11.45 2.31
N THR A 101 1.66 11.37 3.64
CA THR A 101 2.92 11.42 4.40
C THR A 101 3.81 10.24 4.03
N LYS A 102 5.11 10.37 4.27
CA LYS A 102 6.09 9.29 4.03
C LYS A 102 6.19 8.31 5.20
N THR A 103 5.27 8.33 6.16
CA THR A 103 5.26 7.39 7.30
C THR A 103 4.09 6.40 7.19
N PHE A 104 4.38 5.14 7.52
CA PHE A 104 3.42 4.05 7.62
C PHE A 104 3.02 3.76 9.08
N LEU A 105 3.55 4.51 10.04
CA LEU A 105 3.13 4.42 11.43
C LEU A 105 1.74 5.03 11.56
N LYS A 106 0.90 4.39 12.37
CA LYS A 106 -0.42 4.95 12.71
C LYS A 106 -0.18 6.26 13.46
N GLN A 107 -0.66 7.37 12.92
CA GLN A 107 -0.70 8.61 13.68
C GLN A 107 -1.65 8.43 14.86
N ALA A 108 -1.22 8.84 16.04
CA ALA A 108 -2.14 9.01 17.16
C ALA A 108 -3.19 10.03 16.72
N GLU A 109 -4.45 9.61 16.72
CA GLU A 109 -5.57 10.49 16.46
C GLU A 109 -5.52 11.62 17.50
N PRO A 110 -5.55 12.91 17.10
CA PRO A 110 -5.62 13.98 18.07
C PRO A 110 -6.89 13.75 18.90
N ALA A 111 -6.74 13.61 20.23
CA ALA A 111 -7.86 13.47 21.14
C ALA A 111 -8.89 14.54 20.79
N SER A 112 -10.13 14.14 20.48
CA SER A 112 -11.20 15.08 20.21
C SER A 112 -11.23 16.12 21.34
N PRO A 113 -11.28 17.42 21.03
CA PRO A 113 -11.47 18.42 22.08
C PRO A 113 -12.75 18.07 22.84
N PRO A 114 -12.77 18.18 24.18
CA PRO A 114 -14.01 17.98 24.93
C PRO A 114 -15.07 18.93 24.37
N ALA A 115 -16.26 18.41 24.12
CA ALA A 115 -17.38 19.20 23.62
C ALA A 115 -17.58 20.40 24.55
N THR A 116 -17.37 21.61 24.03
CA THR A 116 -17.67 22.85 24.75
C THR A 116 -19.17 22.84 25.05
N VAL A 117 -19.53 22.68 26.32
CA VAL A 117 -20.90 22.85 26.78
C VAL A 117 -21.27 24.31 26.51
N ALA A 118 -22.14 24.53 25.53
CA ALA A 118 -22.70 25.84 25.26
C ALA A 118 -23.50 26.29 26.49
N ALA A 119 -23.07 27.39 27.11
CA ALA A 119 -23.82 28.05 28.17
C ALA A 119 -25.19 28.50 27.61
N SER A 120 -26.27 28.09 28.27
CA SER A 120 -27.61 28.59 28.00
C SER A 120 -27.70 30.09 28.29
N PRO A 121 -28.39 30.90 27.47
CA PRO A 121 -28.61 32.30 27.81
C PRO A 121 -29.68 32.39 28.92
N GLU A 122 -29.38 33.14 29.98
CA GLU A 122 -30.38 33.59 30.95
C GLU A 122 -31.40 34.49 30.25
N ILE A 123 -32.67 34.13 30.35
CA ILE A 123 -33.80 34.92 29.85
C ILE A 123 -34.09 36.01 30.91
N SER A 124 -33.77 37.26 30.56
CA SER A 124 -34.28 38.45 31.25
C SER A 124 -35.69 38.75 30.73
N GLY A 125 -36.69 38.83 31.62
CA GLY A 125 -38.04 39.23 31.22
C GLY A 125 -39.07 39.35 32.35
N SER A 126 -39.22 40.60 32.82
CA SER A 126 -40.37 41.24 33.49
C SER A 126 -40.66 40.95 34.97
#